data_AF-A0A3B0TDX7-F1
#
_entry.id   AF-A0A3B0TDX7-F1
#
_cell.length_a   1.000
_cell.length_b   1.000
_cell.length_c   1.000
_cell.angle_alpha   90.00
_cell.angle_beta   90.00
_cell.angle_gamma   90.00
#
_symmetry.space_group_name_H-M   'P 1'
#
loop_
_entity.id
_entity.type
_entity.pdbx_description
1 polymer ?
#
loop_
_entity_poly.entity_id
_entity_poly.type
_entity_poly.pdbx_seq_one_letter_code
_entity_poly.pdbx_strand_id
1 'polypeptide(L)' 'MNRHIIKVIFEDDCFCVVNKPAGVLVIPTPKNEKNTLIHRVNVEGFLPGLKSKLHPCHRIDRDT' A
#
# COMPACT_ATOMS: atom_id res chain seq x y z
N MET A 1 16.45 -8.26 -0.22
CA MET A 1 14.98 -8.38 -0.18
C MET A 1 14.43 -8.00 -1.54
N ASN A 2 13.67 -8.88 -2.20
CA ASN A 2 13.09 -8.58 -3.51
C ASN A 2 12.02 -7.48 -3.36
N ARG A 3 12.16 -6.40 -4.14
CA ARG A 3 11.25 -5.26 -4.14
C ARG A 3 10.00 -5.63 -4.96
N HIS A 4 8.93 -6.05 -4.31
CA HIS A 4 7.67 -6.39 -4.99
C HIS A 4 6.83 -5.14 -5.24
N ILE A 5 6.87 -4.59 -6.46
CA ILE A 5 6.04 -3.44 -6.87
C ILE A 5 4.55 -3.70 -6.59
N ILE A 6 3.86 -2.68 -6.06
CA ILE A 6 2.40 -2.72 -5.85
C ILE A 6 1.73 -2.45 -7.20
N LYS A 7 0.94 -3.41 -7.68
CA LYS A 7 0.24 -3.27 -8.96
C LYS A 7 -0.94 -2.31 -8.82
N VAL A 8 -0.94 -1.25 -9.61
CA VAL A 8 -2.09 -0.34 -9.78
C VAL A 8 -3.09 -0.96 -10.74
N ILE A 9 -4.36 -0.94 -10.37
CA ILE A 9 -5.48 -1.39 -11.20
C ILE A 9 -6.17 -0.17 -11.82
N PHE A 10 -6.26 0.93 -11.08
CA PHE A 10 -6.88 2.18 -11.51
C PHE A 10 -6.26 3.38 -10.75
N GLU A 11 -6.12 4.52 -11.41
CA GLU A 11 -5.65 5.77 -10.82
C GLU A 11 -6.32 6.97 -11.51
N ASP A 12 -6.77 7.93 -10.72
CA ASP A 12 -7.20 9.27 -11.15
C ASP A 12 -6.69 10.33 -10.17
N ASP A 13 -7.12 11.59 -10.33
CA ASP A 13 -6.68 12.70 -9.50
C ASP A 13 -7.08 12.59 -8.01
N CYS A 14 -8.03 11.72 -7.68
CA CYS A 14 -8.60 11.56 -6.35
C CYS A 14 -8.31 10.18 -5.73
N PHE A 15 -8.24 9.13 -6.54
CA PHE A 15 -8.19 7.74 -6.08
C PHE A 15 -7.07 6.94 -6.74
N CYS A 16 -6.50 6.03 -5.96
CA CYS A 16 -5.60 4.99 -6.44
C CYS A 16 -6.11 3.64 -5.93
N VAL A 17 -6.40 2.72 -6.86
CA VAL A 17 -6.82 1.36 -6.57
C VAL A 17 -5.67 0.42 -6.89
N VAL A 18 -5.27 -0.37 -5.89
CA VAL A 18 -4.14 -1.28 -5.98
C VAL A 18 -4.55 -2.72 -5.74
N ASN A 19 -3.85 -3.65 -6.39
CA ASN A 19 -3.93 -5.06 -6.06
C ASN A 19 -3.02 -5.34 -4.84
N LYS A 20 -3.61 -5.40 -3.64
CA LYS A 20 -2.85 -5.73 -2.42
C LYS A 20 -2.51 -7.23 -2.43
N PRO A 21 -1.23 -7.62 -2.25
CA PRO A 21 -0.89 -9.03 -2.05
C PRO A 21 -1.38 -9.53 -0.67
N ALA A 22 -1.71 -10.82 -0.60
CA ALA A 22 -1.89 -11.52 0.68
C ALA A 22 -0.60 -11.49 1.53
N GLY A 23 -0.71 -11.65 2.84
CA GLY A 23 0.39 -11.53 3.80
C GLY A 23 0.80 -10.09 4.13
N VAL A 24 0.09 -9.07 3.63
CA VAL A 24 0.42 -7.65 3.85
C VAL A 24 -0.73 -6.94 4.56
N LEU A 25 -0.40 -6.30 5.69
CA LEU A 25 -1.32 -5.41 6.40
C LEU A 25 -1.54 -4.12 5.61
N VAL A 26 -2.74 -3.54 5.67
CA VAL A 26 -2.99 -2.23 5.05
C VAL A 26 -2.30 -1.11 5.84
N ILE A 27 -2.51 -1.07 7.15
CA ILE A 27 -1.96 -0.06 8.08
C ILE A 27 -1.10 -0.71 9.18
N PRO A 28 -0.16 0.04 9.79
CA PRO A 28 0.60 -0.43 10.94
C PRO A 28 -0.29 -0.82 12.11
N THR A 29 0.16 -1.83 12.86
CA THR A 29 -0.43 -2.22 14.15
C THR A 29 0.36 -1.55 15.29
N PRO A 30 -0.16 -1.55 16.54
CA PRO A 30 0.61 -1.13 17.70
C PRO A 30 1.93 -1.90 17.90
N LYS A 31 2.09 -3.07 17.26
CA LYS A 31 3.35 -3.84 17.25
C LYS A 31 4.41 -3.27 16.30
N ASN A 32 4.15 -2.10 15.70
CA ASN A 32 5.05 -1.38 14.80
C ASN A 32 5.53 -2.21 13.59
N GLU A 33 4.63 -3.01 13.03
CA GLU A 33 4.90 -3.77 11.82
C GLU A 33 5.16 -2.82 10.64
N LYS A 34 6.38 -2.82 10.12
CA LYS A 34 6.78 -1.99 8.98
C LYS A 34 6.30 -2.53 7.64
N ASN A 35 5.98 -3.82 7.59
CA ASN A 35 5.52 -4.48 6.36
C ASN A 35 4.03 -4.22 6.08
N THR A 36 3.69 -2.97 5.81
CA THR A 36 2.32 -2.55 5.52
C THR A 36 2.23 -1.92 4.14
N LEU A 37 1.05 -1.97 3.52
CA LEU A 37 0.81 -1.36 2.22
C LEU A 37 1.13 0.13 2.25
N ILE A 38 0.65 0.85 3.28
CA ILE A 38 0.90 2.30 3.43
C ILE A 38 2.38 2.62 3.60
N HIS A 39 3.14 1.81 4.34
CA HIS A 39 4.59 2.02 4.46
C HIS A 39 5.29 1.81 3.10
N ARG A 40 4.98 0.72 2.41
CA ARG A 40 5.58 0.41 1.09
C ARG A 40 5.32 1.52 0.08
N VAL A 41 4.10 2.04 0.01
CA VAL A 41 3.74 3.06 -0.99
C VAL A 41 4.25 4.45 -0.62
N ASN A 42 4.06 4.90 0.64
CA ASN A 42 4.36 6.28 1.04
C ASN A 42 5.81 6.49 1.50
N VAL A 43 6.51 5.45 1.96
CA VAL A 43 7.88 5.56 2.49
C VAL A 43 8.88 4.90 1.54
N GLU A 44 8.57 3.70 1.07
CA GLU A 44 9.50 2.94 0.24
C GLU A 44 9.33 3.19 -1.27
N GLY A 45 8.34 3.99 -1.67
CA GLY A 45 8.13 4.41 -3.07
C GLY A 45 7.77 3.26 -4.01
N PHE A 46 6.95 2.32 -3.56
CA PHE A 46 6.49 1.17 -4.36
C PHE A 46 5.39 1.52 -5.37
N LEU A 47 4.99 2.80 -5.41
CA LEU A 47 4.03 3.40 -6.32
C LEU A 47 4.69 4.61 -7.01
N PRO A 48 5.45 4.39 -8.11
CA PRO A 48 6.09 5.47 -8.84
C PRO A 48 5.04 6.45 -9.40
N GLY A 49 5.30 7.75 -9.33
CA GLY A 49 4.37 8.79 -9.84
C GLY A 49 3.43 9.38 -8.79
N LEU A 50 3.46 8.85 -7.56
CA LEU A 50 2.62 9.34 -6.47
C LEU A 50 2.99 10.78 -6.07
N LYS A 51 2.06 11.72 -6.27
CA LYS A 51 2.25 13.14 -5.97
C LYS A 51 1.99 13.50 -4.50
N SER A 52 1.35 12.61 -3.73
CA SER A 52 0.89 12.89 -2.36
C SER A 52 0.78 11.62 -1.53
N LYS A 53 0.85 11.72 -0.20
CA LYS A 53 0.69 10.55 0.67
C LYS A 53 -0.71 9.95 0.50
N LEU A 54 -0.77 8.65 0.25
CA LEU A 54 -2.03 7.91 0.21
C LEU A 54 -2.57 7.65 1.61
N HIS A 55 -3.89 7.77 1.74
CA HIS A 55 -4.66 7.35 2.90
C HIS A 55 -5.67 6.28 2.46
N PRO A 56 -5.78 5.14 3.17
CA PRO A 56 -6.67 4.08 2.76
C PRO A 56 -8.13 4.48 3.02
N CYS A 57 -8.99 4.38 1.99
CA CYS A 57 -10.44 4.56 2.15
C CYS A 57 -11.09 3.40 2.92
N HIS A 58 -10.55 2.19 2.76
CA HIS A 58 -10.95 0.98 3.46
C HIS A 58 -9.74 0.06 3.64
N ARG A 59 -9.88 -0.99 4.47
CA ARG A 59 -8.87 -2.02 4.67
C ARG A 59 -9.46 -3.40 4.43
N ILE A 60 -8.64 -4.31 3.94
CA ILE A 60 -8.92 -5.74 3.90
C ILE A 60 -7.93 -6.48 4.79
N ASP A 61 -8.22 -7.73 5.12
CA ASP A 61 -7.40 -8.52 6.03
C ASP A 61 -6.02 -8.81 5.45
N ARG A 62 -5.10 -9.22 6.33
CA ARG A 62 -3.70 -9.48 5.97
C ARG A 62 -3.60 -10.45 4.79
N ASP A 63 -4.36 -11.53 4.85
CA ASP A 63 -4.27 -12.68 3.95
C ASP A 63 -5.37 -12.69 2.88
N THR A 64 -6.17 -11.62 2.79
CA THR A 64 -7.02 -11.33 1.62
C THR A 64 -6.19 -10.68 0.52
#